data_AF-F9XXD5-F1
#
_entry.id   AF-F9XXD5-F1
#
_cell.length_a   1.000
_cell.length_b   1.000
_cell.length_c   1.000
_cell.angle_alpha   90.00
_cell.angle_beta   90.00
_cell.angle_gamma   90.00
#
_symmetry.space_group_name_H-M   'P 1'
#
loop_
_entity.id
_entity.type
_entity.pdbx_description
1 polymer ?
#
loop_
_entity_poly.entity_id
_entity_poly.type
_entity_poly.pdbx_seq_one_letter_code
_entity_poly.pdbx_strand_id
1 'polypeptide(L)'
;MSLCFAITDADWTLTKDVLGVLTPIAGALISAGTLWVAYKFGQEGLNTWKRQLKGTSDHALARSAAVAIYKYRDLLIILWEVGGYAIDEIESNRWISPDDESSFSSAFFQSWLDKTRAARSELESIEVECAAIWGGLFESGFSEVYRREGECSEAIETCLYLFARGGFDPSMEDASNFSQLRWLKFKKEVGKDRDSVKKYIDGLFAPLLAEINSRQLKDI
;
A
#
# COMPACT_ATOMS: atom_id res chain seq x y z
N MET A 1 11.28 -7.65 -23.53
CA MET A 1 11.36 -8.93 -24.24
C MET A 1 10.54 -8.80 -25.51
N SER A 2 11.20 -8.96 -26.66
CA SER A 2 10.61 -8.79 -27.98
C SER A 2 9.74 -10.00 -28.30
N LEU A 3 8.41 -9.85 -28.23
CA LEU A 3 7.48 -10.81 -28.82
C LEU A 3 7.53 -10.61 -30.34
N CYS A 4 8.38 -11.40 -30.99
CA CYS A 4 8.36 -11.54 -32.44
C CYS A 4 7.01 -12.11 -32.84
N PHE A 5 6.10 -11.24 -33.28
CA PHE A 5 5.03 -11.63 -34.18
C PHE A 5 5.68 -12.03 -35.50
N ALA A 6 6.05 -13.30 -35.61
CA ALA A 6 6.19 -13.96 -36.89
C ALA A 6 4.78 -14.07 -37.50
N ILE A 7 4.28 -12.94 -38.02
CA ILE A 7 3.33 -12.97 -39.11
C ILE A 7 4.12 -13.61 -40.24
N THR A 8 3.93 -14.92 -40.39
CA THR A 8 4.34 -15.69 -41.55
C THR A 8 4.09 -14.84 -42.80
N ASP A 9 5.07 -14.82 -43.72
CA ASP A 9 4.92 -14.36 -45.09
C ASP A 9 3.76 -15.12 -45.75
N ALA A 10 2.54 -14.66 -45.47
CA ALA A 10 1.34 -15.11 -46.15
C ALA A 10 1.48 -14.55 -47.56
N ASP A 11 1.69 -15.44 -48.52
CA ASP A 11 1.88 -15.12 -49.92
C ASP A 11 0.62 -14.42 -50.45
N TRP A 12 0.63 -13.08 -50.41
CA TRP A 12 -0.46 -12.19 -50.83
C TRP A 12 -0.72 -12.23 -52.34
N THR A 13 0.08 -12.98 -53.09
CA THR A 13 -0.07 -13.15 -54.53
C THR A 13 -1.17 -14.17 -54.86
N LEU A 14 -1.33 -15.22 -54.04
CA LEU A 14 -2.34 -16.26 -54.27
C LEU A 14 -3.77 -15.82 -53.96
N THR A 15 -3.94 -14.81 -53.11
CA THR A 15 -5.27 -14.27 -52.74
C THR A 15 -5.80 -13.27 -53.76
N LYS A 16 -4.95 -12.60 -54.54
CA LYS A 16 -5.38 -11.65 -55.57
C LYS A 16 -6.06 -12.33 -56.77
N ASP A 17 -5.53 -13.46 -57.23
CA ASP A 17 -6.06 -14.13 -58.42
C ASP A 17 -7.36 -14.90 -58.16
N VAL A 18 -7.59 -15.36 -56.93
CA VAL A 18 -8.86 -16.02 -56.54
C VAL A 18 -10.00 -15.01 -56.36
N LEU A 19 -9.69 -13.74 -56.03
CA LEU A 19 -10.69 -12.68 -55.88
C LEU A 19 -11.17 -12.08 -57.22
N GLY A 20 -10.42 -12.30 -58.32
CA GLY A 20 -10.75 -11.77 -59.64
C GLY A 20 -11.73 -12.60 -60.46
N VAL A 21 -11.87 -13.90 -60.18
CA VAL A 21 -12.59 -14.85 -61.06
C VAL A 21 -13.94 -15.33 -60.49
N LEU A 22 -14.28 -14.99 -59.24
CA LEU A 22 -15.50 -15.47 -58.54
C LEU A 22 -16.43 -14.34 -58.07
N THR A 23 -16.69 -13.34 -58.89
CA THR A 23 -17.66 -12.27 -58.61
C THR A 23 -18.70 -12.21 -59.73
N PRO A 24 -19.91 -12.76 -59.51
CA PRO A 24 -20.88 -12.01 -58.70
C PRO A 24 -21.78 -12.81 -57.74
N ILE A 25 -21.77 -14.15 -57.74
CA ILE A 25 -22.78 -14.95 -56.99
C ILE A 25 -22.19 -15.69 -55.77
N ALA A 26 -20.89 -16.03 -55.76
CA ALA A 26 -20.23 -16.66 -54.61
C ALA A 26 -19.74 -15.65 -53.55
N GLY A 27 -19.50 -14.39 -53.95
CA GLY A 27 -19.02 -13.34 -53.04
C GLY A 27 -20.01 -12.94 -51.94
N ALA A 28 -21.30 -13.20 -52.11
CA ALA A 28 -22.33 -12.90 -51.10
C ALA A 28 -22.45 -13.96 -49.99
N LEU A 29 -22.11 -15.22 -50.27
CA LEU A 29 -22.19 -16.31 -49.28
C LEU A 29 -20.87 -16.50 -48.52
N ILE A 30 -19.73 -16.24 -49.19
CA ILE A 30 -18.42 -16.21 -48.54
C ILE A 30 -18.31 -15.00 -47.61
N SER A 31 -18.90 -13.86 -47.96
CA SER A 31 -18.89 -12.66 -47.11
C SER A 31 -19.64 -12.87 -45.79
N ALA A 32 -20.80 -13.54 -45.78
CA ALA A 32 -21.53 -13.80 -44.54
C ALA A 32 -20.79 -14.75 -43.59
N GLY A 33 -20.22 -15.85 -44.12
CA GLY A 33 -19.44 -16.80 -43.32
C GLY A 33 -18.12 -16.22 -42.80
N THR A 34 -17.41 -15.46 -43.63
CA THR A 34 -16.17 -14.77 -43.22
C THR A 34 -16.43 -13.62 -42.24
N LEU A 35 -17.52 -12.87 -42.40
CA LEU A 35 -17.95 -11.85 -41.42
C LEU A 35 -18.29 -12.48 -40.07
N TRP A 36 -18.94 -13.64 -40.05
CA TRP A 36 -19.29 -14.32 -38.79
C TRP A 36 -18.06 -14.88 -38.07
N VAL A 37 -17.12 -15.45 -38.82
CA VAL A 37 -15.82 -15.89 -38.30
C VAL A 37 -15.01 -14.71 -37.78
N ALA A 38 -14.91 -13.61 -38.53
CA ALA A 38 -14.24 -12.38 -38.09
C ALA A 38 -14.91 -11.75 -36.86
N TYR A 39 -16.24 -11.80 -36.77
CA TYR A 39 -16.99 -11.33 -35.60
C TYR A 39 -16.69 -12.19 -34.36
N LYS A 40 -16.65 -13.52 -34.50
CA LYS A 40 -16.30 -14.44 -33.41
C LYS A 40 -14.86 -14.26 -32.93
N PHE A 41 -13.89 -14.21 -33.85
CA PHE A 41 -12.50 -13.93 -33.53
C PHE A 41 -12.32 -12.51 -32.94
N GLY A 42 -13.10 -11.53 -33.40
CA GLY A 42 -13.12 -10.19 -32.83
C GLY A 42 -13.67 -10.15 -31.40
N GLN A 43 -14.72 -10.93 -31.10
CA GLN A 43 -15.26 -11.05 -29.75
C GLN A 43 -14.30 -11.78 -28.79
N GLU A 44 -13.73 -12.89 -29.24
CA GLU A 44 -12.74 -13.65 -28.45
C GLU A 44 -11.46 -12.86 -28.25
N GLY A 45 -11.00 -12.15 -29.28
CA GLY A 45 -9.90 -11.19 -29.20
C GLY A 45 -10.21 -10.08 -28.19
N LEU A 46 -11.36 -9.42 -28.29
CA LEU A 46 -11.74 -8.35 -27.35
C LEU A 46 -11.84 -8.83 -25.90
N ASN A 47 -12.38 -10.04 -25.68
CA ASN A 47 -12.44 -10.65 -24.35
C ASN A 47 -11.04 -10.98 -23.82
N THR A 48 -10.15 -11.47 -24.69
CA THR A 48 -8.75 -11.75 -24.35
C THR A 48 -8.00 -10.46 -24.03
N TRP A 49 -8.17 -9.40 -24.82
CA TRP A 49 -7.60 -8.08 -24.59
C TRP A 49 -8.10 -7.48 -23.27
N LYS A 50 -9.41 -7.55 -22.99
CA LYS A 50 -9.97 -7.11 -21.70
C LYS A 50 -9.38 -7.88 -20.54
N ARG A 51 -9.18 -9.20 -20.68
CA ARG A 51 -8.57 -10.05 -19.65
C ARG A 51 -7.09 -9.71 -19.44
N GLN A 52 -6.33 -9.49 -20.50
CA GLN A 52 -4.92 -9.11 -20.43
C GLN A 52 -4.73 -7.71 -19.82
N LEU A 53 -5.57 -6.74 -20.20
CA LEU A 53 -5.57 -5.40 -19.59
C LEU A 53 -5.91 -5.47 -18.11
N LYS A 54 -6.90 -6.28 -17.74
CA LYS A 54 -7.27 -6.49 -16.34
C LYS A 54 -6.14 -7.13 -15.54
N GLY A 55 -5.54 -8.24 -16.01
CA GLY A 55 -4.42 -8.89 -15.31
C GLY A 55 -3.19 -7.99 -15.19
N THR A 56 -2.87 -7.21 -16.22
CA THR A 56 -1.76 -6.24 -16.17
C THR A 56 -2.01 -5.15 -15.13
N SER A 57 -3.24 -4.62 -15.08
CA SER A 57 -3.67 -3.62 -14.10
C SER A 57 -3.67 -4.18 -12.67
N ASP A 58 -4.20 -5.39 -12.49
CA ASP A 58 -4.30 -6.06 -11.19
C ASP A 58 -2.91 -6.39 -10.62
N HIS A 59 -1.99 -6.89 -11.46
CA HIS A 59 -0.62 -7.16 -11.06
C HIS A 59 0.14 -5.87 -10.70
N ALA A 60 -0.03 -4.80 -11.48
CA ALA A 60 0.60 -3.51 -11.20
C ALA A 60 0.10 -2.94 -9.86
N LEU A 61 -1.21 -2.96 -9.61
CA LEU A 61 -1.80 -2.51 -8.35
C LEU A 61 -1.33 -3.37 -7.17
N ALA A 62 -1.34 -4.69 -7.30
CA ALA A 62 -0.88 -5.59 -6.25
C ALA A 62 0.60 -5.39 -5.90
N ARG A 63 1.44 -5.09 -6.90
CA ARG A 63 2.84 -4.75 -6.65
C ARG A 63 2.98 -3.44 -5.89
N SER A 64 2.28 -2.39 -6.32
CA SER A 64 2.31 -1.09 -5.65
C SER A 64 1.80 -1.19 -4.21
N ALA A 65 0.72 -1.94 -3.99
CA ALA A 65 0.15 -2.17 -2.67
C ALA A 65 1.11 -2.91 -1.73
N ALA A 66 1.75 -3.97 -2.21
CA ALA A 66 2.75 -4.69 -1.43
C ALA A 66 3.92 -3.77 -1.01
N VAL A 67 4.43 -2.95 -1.94
CA VAL A 67 5.53 -2.01 -1.66
C VAL A 67 5.13 -0.98 -0.61
N ALA A 68 3.95 -0.37 -0.72
CA ALA A 68 3.49 0.62 0.25
C ALA A 68 3.27 0.00 1.64
N ILE A 69 2.71 -1.21 1.70
CA ILE A 69 2.57 -1.96 2.96
C ILE A 69 3.93 -2.20 3.61
N TYR A 70 4.93 -2.68 2.87
CA TYR A 70 6.26 -2.93 3.44
C TYR A 70 6.93 -1.64 3.93
N LYS A 71 6.84 -0.55 3.17
CA LYS A 71 7.35 0.76 3.60
C LYS A 71 6.70 1.22 4.90
N TYR A 72 5.37 1.15 4.96
CA TYR A 72 4.61 1.62 6.12
C TYR A 72 4.82 0.72 7.34
N ARG A 73 4.92 -0.59 7.14
CA ARG A 73 5.33 -1.57 8.16
C ARG A 73 6.68 -1.22 8.79
N ASP A 74 7.71 -1.00 7.96
CA ASP A 74 9.05 -0.70 8.44
C ASP A 74 9.08 0.66 9.18
N LEU A 75 8.33 1.65 8.68
CA LEU A 75 8.15 2.93 9.36
C LEU A 75 7.42 2.78 10.69
N LEU A 76 6.42 1.91 10.80
CA LEU A 76 5.70 1.69 12.06
C LEU A 76 6.61 1.06 13.13
N ILE A 77 7.52 0.16 12.74
CA ILE A 77 8.55 -0.38 13.64
C ILE A 77 9.47 0.74 14.13
N ILE A 78 9.94 1.62 13.24
CA ILE A 78 10.77 2.76 13.61
C ILE A 78 10.00 3.74 14.51
N LEU A 79 8.73 4.00 14.19
CA LEU A 79 7.87 4.89 14.96
C LEU A 79 7.66 4.36 16.39
N TRP A 80 7.59 3.05 16.58
CA TRP A 80 7.57 2.45 17.90
C TRP A 80 8.86 2.73 18.68
N GLU A 81 10.04 2.64 18.04
CA GLU A 81 11.32 2.98 18.67
C GLU A 81 11.39 4.46 19.03
N VAL A 82 10.95 5.34 18.12
CA VAL A 82 10.90 6.79 18.33
C VAL A 82 9.91 7.17 19.43
N GLY A 83 8.75 6.51 19.49
CA GLY A 83 7.78 6.66 20.58
C GLY A 83 8.34 6.21 21.92
N GLY A 84 9.14 5.14 21.93
CA GLY A 84 9.88 4.69 23.11
C GLY A 84 10.86 5.75 23.58
N TYR A 85 11.65 6.29 22.66
CA TYR A 85 12.59 7.37 22.95
C TYR A 85 11.89 8.64 23.46
N ALA A 86 10.74 9.01 22.89
CA ALA A 86 9.93 10.13 23.38
C ALA A 86 9.48 9.93 24.84
N ILE A 87 9.14 8.71 25.22
CA ILE A 87 8.75 8.39 26.60
C ILE A 87 9.96 8.44 27.54
N ASP A 88 11.13 7.95 27.11
CA ASP A 88 12.37 8.07 27.88
C ASP A 88 12.73 9.55 28.13
N GLU A 89 12.51 10.42 27.15
CA GLU A 89 12.68 11.88 27.30
C GLU A 89 11.68 12.48 28.31
N ILE A 90 10.42 12.05 28.27
CA ILE A 90 9.39 12.45 29.24
C ILE A 90 9.77 12.01 30.67
N GLU A 91 10.19 10.75 30.85
CA GLU A 91 10.61 10.17 32.12
C GLU A 91 11.84 10.88 32.71
N SER A 92 12.74 11.35 31.84
CA SER A 92 13.92 12.12 32.25
C SER A 92 13.60 13.54 32.73
N ASN A 93 12.34 13.97 32.66
CA ASN A 93 11.88 15.32 33.02
C ASN A 93 12.59 16.45 32.26
N ARG A 94 13.22 16.16 31.11
CA ARG A 94 13.89 17.18 30.28
C ARG A 94 12.94 18.24 29.76
N TRP A 95 11.64 17.94 29.72
CA TRP A 95 10.60 18.91 29.38
C TRP A 95 10.38 20.01 30.42
N ILE A 96 10.78 19.81 31.69
CA ILE A 96 10.57 20.81 32.76
C ILE A 96 11.47 22.04 32.54
N SER A 97 12.68 21.84 32.03
CA SER A 97 13.64 22.91 31.73
C SER A 97 14.22 22.69 30.34
N PRO A 98 13.48 23.04 29.27
CA PRO A 98 13.92 22.84 27.91
C PRO A 98 15.21 23.63 27.64
N ASP A 99 16.24 22.95 27.14
CA ASP A 99 17.52 23.53 26.73
C ASP A 99 17.65 23.50 25.19
N ASP A 100 18.81 23.86 24.65
CA ASP A 100 19.07 23.82 23.21
C ASP A 100 18.92 22.39 22.62
N GLU A 101 19.13 21.34 23.42
CA GLU A 101 18.92 19.94 22.99
C GLU A 101 17.43 19.62 22.80
N SER A 102 16.54 20.21 23.61
CA SER A 102 15.09 20.04 23.46
C SER A 102 14.57 20.52 22.10
N SER A 103 15.17 21.58 21.54
CA SER A 103 14.85 22.09 20.21
C SER A 103 15.22 21.09 19.11
N PHE A 104 16.42 20.50 19.20
CA PHE A 104 16.85 19.44 18.28
C PHE A 104 15.95 18.20 18.37
N SER A 105 15.65 17.75 19.59
CA SER A 105 14.76 16.60 19.83
C SER A 105 13.35 16.84 19.29
N SER A 106 12.82 18.06 19.42
CA SER A 106 11.51 18.41 18.86
C SER A 106 11.48 18.31 17.33
N ALA A 107 12.52 18.79 16.64
CA ALA A 107 12.63 18.68 15.19
C ALA A 107 12.79 17.21 14.74
N PHE A 108 13.56 16.42 15.50
CA PHE A 108 13.71 14.98 15.26
C PHE A 108 12.36 14.26 15.32
N PHE A 109 11.60 14.45 16.40
CA PHE A 109 10.29 13.85 16.60
C PHE A 109 9.28 14.26 15.52
N GLN A 110 9.20 15.56 15.23
CA GLN A 110 8.32 16.09 14.20
C GLN A 110 8.63 15.45 12.83
N SER A 111 9.91 15.31 12.48
CA SER A 111 10.31 14.72 11.19
C SER A 111 9.82 13.27 11.01
N TRP A 112 9.75 12.50 12.11
CA TRP A 112 9.27 11.12 12.06
C TRP A 112 7.74 11.05 11.97
N LEU A 113 7.03 11.92 12.69
CA LEU A 113 5.58 12.04 12.53
C LEU A 113 5.20 12.40 11.09
N ASP A 114 5.92 13.34 10.48
CA ASP A 114 5.65 13.77 9.11
C ASP A 114 5.93 12.66 8.09
N LYS A 115 7.03 11.90 8.28
CA LYS A 115 7.32 10.72 7.44
C LYS A 115 6.25 9.64 7.56
N THR A 116 5.79 9.35 8.78
CA THR A 116 4.72 8.37 9.01
C THR A 116 3.41 8.83 8.37
N ARG A 117 3.01 10.11 8.56
CA ARG A 117 1.80 10.67 7.95
C ARG A 117 1.86 10.63 6.41
N ALA A 118 3.02 10.91 5.82
CA ALA A 118 3.22 10.80 4.38
C ALA A 118 3.07 9.35 3.90
N ALA A 119 3.67 8.38 4.60
CA ALA A 119 3.54 6.97 4.25
C ALA A 119 2.12 6.43 4.46
N ARG A 120 1.42 6.91 5.49
CA ARG A 120 0.00 6.61 5.71
C ARG A 120 -0.85 7.13 4.55
N SER A 121 -0.62 8.38 4.12
CA SER A 121 -1.35 8.94 2.98
C SER A 121 -1.11 8.17 1.67
N GLU A 122 0.13 7.70 1.42
CA GLU A 122 0.44 6.79 0.30
C GLU A 122 -0.37 5.48 0.40
N LEU A 123 -0.43 4.90 1.61
CA LEU A 123 -1.16 3.67 1.87
C LEU A 123 -2.68 3.82 1.74
N GLU A 124 -3.25 4.90 2.27
CA GLU A 124 -4.68 5.23 2.16
C GLU A 124 -5.10 5.44 0.70
N SER A 125 -4.24 6.08 -0.11
CA SER A 125 -4.49 6.22 -1.56
C SER A 125 -4.61 4.84 -2.23
N ILE A 126 -3.69 3.93 -1.91
CA ILE A 126 -3.68 2.56 -2.43
C ILE A 126 -4.89 1.77 -1.90
N GLU A 127 -5.26 1.94 -0.63
CA GLU A 127 -6.43 1.31 -0.03
C GLU A 127 -7.70 1.66 -0.82
N VAL A 128 -7.88 2.93 -1.18
CA VAL A 128 -9.01 3.38 -2.00
C VAL A 128 -8.98 2.78 -3.41
N GLU A 129 -7.81 2.71 -4.05
CA GLU A 129 -7.66 2.07 -5.36
C GLU A 129 -7.98 0.56 -5.30
N CYS A 130 -7.47 -0.14 -4.30
CA CYS A 130 -7.75 -1.54 -4.03
C CYS A 130 -9.24 -1.77 -3.77
N ALA A 131 -9.89 -0.91 -2.97
CA ALA A 131 -11.32 -1.00 -2.72
C ALA A 131 -12.14 -0.79 -4.01
N ALA A 132 -11.74 0.16 -4.86
CA ALA A 132 -12.41 0.45 -6.12
C ALA A 132 -12.27 -0.68 -7.16
N ILE A 133 -11.09 -1.28 -7.28
CA ILE A 133 -10.78 -2.28 -8.32
C ILE A 133 -11.16 -3.70 -7.87
N TRP A 134 -10.99 -4.00 -6.58
CA TRP A 134 -11.23 -5.35 -6.03
C TRP A 134 -12.51 -5.48 -5.21
N GLY A 135 -13.29 -4.41 -5.05
CA GLY A 135 -14.65 -4.45 -4.49
C GLY A 135 -14.69 -4.56 -2.97
N GLY A 136 -14.08 -3.58 -2.27
CA GLY A 136 -14.08 -3.53 -0.80
C GLY A 136 -12.94 -4.30 -0.13
N LEU A 137 -11.85 -4.56 -0.86
CA LEU A 137 -10.66 -5.13 -0.24
C LEU A 137 -10.16 -4.17 0.85
N PHE A 138 -9.96 -4.71 2.06
CA PHE A 138 -9.49 -4.01 3.26
C PHE A 138 -10.50 -3.12 4.01
N GLU A 139 -11.82 -3.27 3.83
CA GLU A 139 -12.86 -2.47 4.53
C GLU A 139 -12.63 -2.28 6.05
N SER A 140 -11.94 -3.21 6.72
CA SER A 140 -11.49 -3.03 8.11
C SER A 140 -10.00 -3.36 8.33
N GLY A 141 -9.26 -3.67 7.26
CA GLY A 141 -7.95 -4.33 7.31
C GLY A 141 -6.85 -3.47 7.94
N PHE A 142 -6.88 -2.16 7.70
CA PHE A 142 -5.87 -1.23 8.22
C PHE A 142 -6.25 -0.58 9.55
N SER A 143 -7.51 -0.75 10.01
CA SER A 143 -8.00 -0.05 11.21
C SER A 143 -7.16 -0.34 12.46
N GLU A 144 -6.78 -1.60 12.68
CA GLU A 144 -5.91 -1.99 13.78
C GLU A 144 -4.49 -1.43 13.61
N VAL A 145 -3.97 -1.40 12.38
CA VAL A 145 -2.64 -0.84 12.09
C VAL A 145 -2.61 0.66 12.39
N TYR A 146 -3.62 1.40 11.92
CA TYR A 146 -3.78 2.83 12.19
C TYR A 146 -4.00 3.12 13.68
N ARG A 147 -4.67 2.23 14.39
CA ARG A 147 -4.80 2.33 15.85
C ARG A 147 -3.44 2.22 16.53
N ARG A 148 -2.59 1.27 16.11
CA ARG A 148 -1.24 1.10 16.66
C ARG A 148 -0.30 2.24 16.29
N GLU A 149 -0.40 2.76 15.07
CA GLU A 149 0.28 4.00 14.69
C GLU A 149 -0.11 5.16 15.61
N GLY A 150 -1.41 5.33 15.89
CA GLY A 150 -1.91 6.37 16.78
C GLY A 150 -1.35 6.28 18.19
N GLU A 151 -1.18 5.07 18.73
CA GLU A 151 -0.55 4.85 20.04
C GLU A 151 0.93 5.29 20.06
N CYS A 152 1.67 5.08 18.97
CA CYS A 152 3.04 5.58 18.84
C CYS A 152 3.10 7.10 18.63
N SER A 153 2.26 7.63 17.74
CA SER A 153 2.21 9.07 17.45
C SER A 153 1.81 9.88 18.68
N GLU A 154 0.88 9.40 19.49
CA GLU A 154 0.43 10.09 20.70
C GLU A 154 1.54 10.24 21.75
N ALA A 155 2.41 9.22 21.90
CA ALA A 155 3.57 9.30 22.78
C ALA A 155 4.52 10.43 22.34
N ILE A 156 4.79 10.51 21.04
CA ILE A 156 5.64 11.54 20.44
C ILE A 156 4.99 12.93 20.54
N GLU A 157 3.72 13.04 20.21
CA GLU A 157 2.95 14.29 20.28
C GLU A 157 2.86 14.82 21.71
N THR A 158 2.72 13.93 22.71
CA THR A 158 2.77 14.33 24.13
C THR A 158 4.14 14.88 24.49
N CYS A 159 5.23 14.24 24.04
CA CYS A 159 6.58 14.73 24.29
C CYS A 159 6.79 16.12 23.67
N LEU A 160 6.35 16.31 22.42
CA LEU A 160 6.39 17.60 21.73
C LEU A 160 5.56 18.66 22.46
N TYR A 161 4.37 18.32 22.94
CA TYR A 161 3.53 19.21 23.72
C TYR A 161 4.22 19.68 25.01
N LEU A 162 4.87 18.76 25.73
CA LEU A 162 5.59 19.06 26.97
C LEU A 162 6.82 19.93 26.70
N PHE A 163 7.60 19.65 25.65
CA PHE A 163 8.73 20.48 25.24
C PHE A 163 8.30 21.90 24.81
N ALA A 164 7.21 22.01 24.04
CA ALA A 164 6.75 23.29 23.53
C ALA A 164 6.25 24.22 24.64
N ARG A 165 5.67 23.67 25.71
CA ARG A 165 5.22 24.49 26.85
C ARG A 165 6.34 24.81 27.83
N GLY A 166 7.14 23.81 28.19
CA GLY A 166 8.16 23.94 29.23
C GLY A 166 7.60 24.28 30.61
N GLY A 167 8.45 24.15 31.64
CA GLY A 167 8.09 24.47 33.02
C GLY A 167 7.20 23.43 33.69
N PHE A 168 7.08 23.50 35.01
CA PHE A 168 6.24 22.60 35.79
C PHE A 168 4.84 23.17 36.00
N ASP A 169 3.83 22.42 35.57
CA ASP A 169 2.40 22.65 35.81
C ASP A 169 1.75 21.30 36.14
N PRO A 170 0.91 21.18 37.20
CA PRO A 170 0.18 19.95 37.50
C PRO A 170 -0.51 19.30 36.28
N SER A 171 -1.02 20.10 35.34
CA SER A 171 -1.65 19.56 34.12
C SER A 171 -0.66 18.84 33.20
N MET A 172 0.61 19.24 33.20
CA MET A 172 1.69 18.63 32.41
C MET A 172 2.23 17.37 33.08
N GLU A 173 2.29 17.35 34.41
CA GLU A 173 2.60 16.15 35.18
C GLU A 173 1.56 15.05 34.93
N ASP A 174 0.27 15.41 34.92
CA ASP A 174 -0.81 14.49 34.59
C ASP A 174 -0.68 13.95 33.15
N ALA A 175 -0.40 14.81 32.17
CA ALA A 175 -0.19 14.41 30.78
C ALA A 175 1.02 13.47 30.62
N SER A 176 2.13 13.79 31.28
CA SER A 176 3.34 12.96 31.34
C SER A 176 3.03 11.58 31.91
N ASN A 177 2.41 11.51 33.09
CA ASN A 177 2.06 10.27 33.76
C ASN A 177 1.08 9.43 32.92
N PHE A 178 0.07 10.06 32.34
CA PHE A 178 -0.91 9.38 31.48
C PHE A 178 -0.24 8.75 30.25
N SER A 179 0.65 9.50 29.58
CA SER A 179 1.38 9.02 28.41
C SER A 179 2.30 7.84 28.74
N GLN A 180 3.05 7.94 29.85
CA GLN A 180 3.88 6.83 30.35
C GLN A 180 3.06 5.57 30.65
N LEU A 181 1.93 5.69 31.36
CA LEU A 181 1.06 4.57 31.68
C LEU A 181 0.48 3.91 30.42
N ARG A 182 0.05 4.73 29.45
CA ARG A 182 -0.47 4.25 28.17
C ARG A 182 0.61 3.52 27.37
N TRP A 183 1.82 4.07 27.31
CA TRP A 183 2.96 3.44 26.66
C TRP A 183 3.34 2.10 27.29
N LEU A 184 3.35 2.04 28.63
CA LEU A 184 3.62 0.79 29.35
C LEU A 184 2.58 -0.29 29.05
N LYS A 185 1.30 0.09 28.92
CA LYS A 185 0.24 -0.83 28.49
C LYS A 185 0.50 -1.32 27.06
N PHE A 186 0.82 -0.41 26.15
CA PHE A 186 1.12 -0.72 24.76
C PHE A 186 2.34 -1.65 24.60
N LYS A 187 3.46 -1.39 25.30
CA LYS A 187 4.63 -2.30 25.32
C LYS A 187 4.31 -3.69 25.84
N LYS A 188 3.37 -3.82 26.80
CA LYS A 188 2.93 -5.14 27.29
C LYS A 188 2.16 -5.93 26.22
N GLU A 189 1.44 -5.25 25.35
CA GLU A 189 0.68 -5.87 24.26
C GLU A 189 1.56 -6.23 23.06
N VAL A 190 2.47 -5.34 22.66
CA VAL A 190 3.24 -5.47 21.41
C VAL A 190 4.57 -6.19 21.59
N GLY A 191 5.24 -5.97 22.72
CA GLY A 191 6.59 -6.48 22.95
C GLY A 191 7.50 -5.45 23.59
N LYS A 192 8.60 -5.94 24.17
CA LYS A 192 9.59 -5.10 24.87
C LYS A 192 10.81 -4.76 24.01
N ASP A 193 11.12 -5.62 23.04
CA ASP A 193 12.26 -5.54 22.17
C ASP A 193 11.82 -5.44 20.69
N ARG A 194 12.75 -4.98 19.85
CA ARG A 194 12.52 -4.75 18.43
C ARG A 194 12.05 -6.01 17.69
N ASP A 195 12.55 -7.19 18.04
CA ASP A 195 12.19 -8.43 17.34
C ASP A 195 10.76 -8.87 17.68
N SER A 196 10.37 -8.75 18.95
CA SER A 196 8.98 -8.96 19.39
C SER A 196 8.01 -8.00 18.70
N VAL A 197 8.36 -6.71 18.66
CA VAL A 197 7.56 -5.67 17.99
C VAL A 197 7.44 -5.94 16.50
N LYS A 198 8.55 -6.27 15.84
CA LYS A 198 8.56 -6.66 14.42
C LYS A 198 7.64 -7.86 14.18
N LYS A 199 7.73 -8.90 15.00
CA LYS A 199 6.87 -10.09 14.87
C LYS A 199 5.39 -9.75 15.05
N TYR A 200 5.07 -8.87 16.00
CA TYR A 200 3.71 -8.39 16.21
C TYR A 200 3.18 -7.63 14.99
N ILE A 201 3.95 -6.64 14.51
CA ILE A 201 3.60 -5.83 13.34
C ILE A 201 3.49 -6.71 12.09
N ASP A 202 4.38 -7.68 11.89
CA ASP A 202 4.31 -8.66 10.80
C ASP A 202 3.00 -9.44 10.84
N GLY A 203 2.55 -9.81 12.05
CA GLY A 203 1.26 -10.45 12.28
C GLY A 203 0.07 -9.58 11.87
N LEU A 204 0.16 -8.26 12.05
CA LEU A 204 -0.89 -7.32 11.61
C LEU A 204 -0.98 -7.23 10.08
N PHE A 205 0.15 -7.22 9.39
CA PHE A 205 0.19 -7.11 7.93
C PHE A 205 0.05 -8.44 7.20
N ALA A 206 0.27 -9.58 7.86
CA ALA A 206 0.22 -10.90 7.23
C ALA A 206 -1.11 -11.20 6.50
N PRO A 207 -2.31 -10.91 7.04
CA PRO A 207 -3.56 -11.11 6.32
C PRO A 207 -3.66 -10.25 5.06
N LEU A 208 -3.19 -9.00 5.14
CA LEU A 208 -3.23 -8.04 4.04
C LEU A 208 -2.30 -8.48 2.90
N LEU A 209 -1.08 -8.88 3.24
CA LEU A 209 -0.10 -9.39 2.29
C LEU A 209 -0.54 -10.72 1.67
N ALA A 210 -1.17 -11.61 2.44
CA ALA A 210 -1.71 -12.86 1.92
C ALA A 210 -2.78 -12.63 0.84
N GLU A 211 -3.70 -11.69 1.08
CA GLU A 211 -4.74 -11.35 0.10
C GLU A 211 -4.11 -10.74 -1.16
N ILE A 212 -3.16 -9.81 -1.04
CA ILE A 212 -2.46 -9.20 -2.17
C ILE A 212 -1.71 -10.25 -2.99
N ASN A 213 -0.96 -11.13 -2.34
CA ASN A 213 -0.20 -12.19 -3.00
C ASN A 213 -1.11 -13.19 -3.73
N SER A 214 -2.31 -13.47 -3.19
CA SER A 214 -3.30 -14.31 -3.86
C SER A 214 -3.77 -13.74 -5.21
N ARG A 215 -3.67 -12.41 -5.39
CA ARG A 215 -4.03 -11.71 -6.63
C ARG A 215 -2.87 -11.64 -7.60
N GLN A 216 -1.63 -11.53 -7.10
CA GLN A 216 -0.43 -11.62 -7.95
C GLN A 216 -0.31 -12.99 -8.64
N LEU A 217 -0.71 -14.07 -7.95
CA LEU A 217 -0.56 -15.44 -8.43
C LEU A 217 -1.69 -15.95 -9.35
N LYS A 218 -2.78 -15.18 -9.54
CA LYS A 218 -3.93 -15.61 -10.37
C LYS A 218 -3.69 -15.50 -11.89
N ASP A 219 -2.57 -14.91 -12.30
CA ASP A 219 -2.22 -14.67 -13.71
C ASP A 219 -1.04 -15.52 -14.22
N ILE A 220 -0.66 -16.59 -13.50
CA ILE A 220 0.29 -17.64 -13.95
C ILE A 220 -0.49 -18.93 -14.17
#